data_AF-A0A955HRJ3-F1
#
_entry.id   AF-A0A955HRJ3-F1
#
_cell.length_a   1.000
_cell.length_b   1.000
_cell.length_c   1.000
_cell.angle_alpha   90.00
_cell.angle_beta   90.00
_cell.angle_gamma   90.00
#
_symmetry.space_group_name_H-M   'P 1'
#
loop_
_entity.id
_entity.type
_entity.pdbx_description
1 polymer ?
#
loop_
_entity_poly.entity_id
_entity_poly.type
_entity_poly.pdbx_seq_one_letter_code
_entity_poly.pdbx_strand_id
1 'polypeptide(L)'
;TGHLIVVEDHSSEGGLASQVADIIADFSLPCSLRRLGVNRYYPSAPANDLYVMAGIDADSIADAIQDEVRTEICGGEDALISSLYELMNNRLHSRFSATVQDFINKLTQEKQYVEGLRSFWAARSCPKEKMPSTAQLIERLQQ
;
A
#
# COMPACT_ATOMS: atom_id res chain seq x y z
N THR A 1 2.66 -7.49 2.87
CA THR A 1 1.94 -7.57 1.59
C THR A 1 2.44 -6.43 0.72
N GLY A 2 2.29 -6.47 -0.61
CA GLY A 2 2.58 -5.30 -1.45
C GLY A 2 1.37 -4.37 -1.58
N HIS A 3 0.17 -4.94 -1.61
CA HIS A 3 -1.06 -4.21 -1.87
C HIS A 3 -1.82 -3.98 -0.57
N LEU A 4 -2.30 -2.76 -0.37
CA LEU A 4 -3.16 -2.37 0.74
C LEU A 4 -4.47 -1.84 0.20
N ILE A 5 -5.57 -2.31 0.78
CA ILE A 5 -6.92 -1.84 0.48
C ILE A 5 -7.54 -1.47 1.81
N VAL A 6 -7.94 -0.21 1.94
CA VAL A 6 -8.65 0.28 3.12
C VAL A 6 -10.09 0.56 2.71
N VAL A 7 -11.01 -0.08 3.43
CA VAL A 7 -12.44 0.11 3.27
C VAL A 7 -12.99 0.66 4.58
N GLU A 8 -13.67 1.79 4.53
CA GLU A 8 -14.28 2.40 5.70
C GLU A 8 -15.69 2.93 5.39
N ASP A 9 -16.63 2.74 6.33
CA ASP A 9 -17.97 3.36 6.28
C ASP A 9 -17.89 4.81 6.78
N HIS A 10 -16.93 5.56 6.26
CA HIS A 10 -16.60 6.96 6.53
C HIS A 10 -15.91 7.56 5.29
N SER A 11 -15.68 8.88 5.30
CA SER A 11 -14.88 9.53 4.26
C SER A 11 -13.45 8.99 4.26
N SER A 12 -12.95 8.53 3.11
CA SER A 12 -11.54 8.12 2.97
C SER A 12 -10.58 9.31 3.03
N GLU A 13 -11.10 10.53 2.87
CA GLU A 13 -10.40 11.79 3.07
C GLU A 13 -10.55 12.23 4.54
N GLY A 14 -9.44 12.26 5.27
CA GLY A 14 -9.40 12.53 6.71
C GLY A 14 -9.72 11.34 7.62
N GLY A 15 -10.15 10.21 7.07
CA GLY A 15 -10.46 8.97 7.80
C GLY A 15 -9.27 8.04 8.05
N LEU A 16 -9.56 6.75 8.21
CA LEU A 16 -8.55 5.69 8.41
C LEU A 16 -7.60 5.59 7.22
N ALA A 17 -8.12 5.64 6.00
CA ALA A 17 -7.33 5.50 4.79
C ALA A 17 -6.29 6.62 4.64
N SER A 18 -6.61 7.83 5.10
CA SER A 18 -5.65 8.94 5.15
C SER A 18 -4.54 8.70 6.18
N GLN A 19 -4.86 8.15 7.35
CA GLN A 19 -3.84 7.78 8.34
C GLN A 19 -2.93 6.65 7.85
N VAL A 20 -3.48 5.67 7.13
CA VAL A 20 -2.66 4.62 6.48
C VAL A 20 -1.76 5.23 5.42
N ALA A 21 -2.25 6.19 4.62
CA ALA A 21 -1.44 6.91 3.65
C ALA A 21 -0.29 7.69 4.32
N ASP A 22 -0.54 8.35 5.45
CA ASP A 22 0.50 9.04 6.22
C ASP A 22 1.61 8.07 6.68
N ILE A 23 1.25 6.87 7.17
CA ILE A 23 2.23 5.85 7.60
C ILE A 23 3.08 5.38 6.41
N ILE A 24 2.44 5.14 5.26
CA ILE A 24 3.14 4.73 4.04
C ILE A 24 4.13 5.81 3.61
N ALA A 25 3.73 7.08 3.64
CA ALA A 25 4.57 8.20 3.30
C ALA A 25 5.70 8.41 4.33
N ASP A 26 5.39 8.50 5.61
CA ASP A 26 6.33 8.71 6.71
C ASP A 26 7.45 7.67 6.71
N PHE A 27 7.11 6.40 6.47
CA PHE A 27 8.08 5.30 6.50
C PHE A 27 8.53 4.81 5.12
N SER A 28 8.17 5.52 4.04
CA SER A 28 8.52 5.16 2.66
C SER A 28 8.23 3.69 2.33
N LEU A 29 7.05 3.20 2.75
CA LEU A 29 6.71 1.80 2.62
C LEU A 29 6.46 1.44 1.14
N PRO A 30 7.11 0.40 0.60
CA PRO A 30 6.99 0.03 -0.80
C PRO A 30 5.69 -0.75 -1.00
N CYS A 31 4.58 -0.03 -1.15
CA CYS A 31 3.26 -0.63 -1.30
C CYS A 31 2.34 0.29 -2.09
N SER A 32 1.31 -0.29 -2.68
CA SER A 32 0.19 0.47 -3.20
C SER A 32 -0.89 0.62 -2.14
N LEU A 33 -1.75 1.62 -2.31
CA LEU A 33 -2.90 1.87 -1.46
C LEU A 33 -4.13 2.21 -2.29
N ARG A 34 -5.13 1.32 -2.25
CA ARG A 34 -6.51 1.60 -2.71
C ARG A 34 -7.34 2.05 -1.52
N ARG A 35 -8.07 3.15 -1.67
CA ARG A 35 -8.93 3.73 -0.62
C ARG A 35 -10.39 3.67 -1.08
N LEU A 36 -11.24 3.01 -0.31
CA LEU A 36 -12.68 2.92 -0.54
C LEU A 36 -13.41 3.50 0.68
N GLY A 37 -14.37 4.39 0.43
CA GLY A 37 -15.14 5.02 1.49
C GLY A 37 -16.27 5.90 0.99
N VAL A 38 -17.01 6.46 1.95
CA VAL A 38 -18.20 7.29 1.74
C VAL A 38 -17.76 8.73 1.44
N ASN A 39 -17.34 8.99 0.20
CA ASN A 39 -16.63 10.22 -0.19
C ASN A 39 -17.54 11.38 -0.64
N ARG A 40 -18.85 11.24 -0.47
CA ARG A 40 -19.87 12.25 -0.78
C ARG A 40 -21.12 11.99 0.03
N TYR A 41 -22.03 12.95 0.03
CA TYR A 41 -23.38 12.73 0.56
C TYR A 41 -24.17 11.81 -0.37
N TYR A 42 -24.76 10.77 0.21
CA TYR A 42 -25.65 9.83 -0.47
C TYR A 42 -27.12 10.12 -0.12
N PRO A 43 -28.08 9.75 -0.97
CA PRO A 43 -29.51 9.94 -0.68
C PRO A 43 -29.95 9.07 0.51
N SER A 44 -31.17 9.29 1.01
CA SER A 44 -31.77 8.38 1.98
C SER A 44 -32.14 7.05 1.29
N ALA A 45 -31.51 5.96 1.72
CA ALA A 45 -31.79 4.61 1.25
C ALA A 45 -31.43 3.59 2.34
N PRO A 46 -31.86 2.32 2.22
CA PRO A 46 -31.35 1.23 3.05
C PRO A 46 -29.81 1.15 2.99
N ALA A 47 -29.17 0.76 4.09
CA ALA A 47 -27.72 0.72 4.21
C ALA A 47 -27.03 -0.09 3.09
N ASN A 48 -27.59 -1.24 2.71
CA ASN A 48 -27.05 -2.07 1.63
C ASN A 48 -27.01 -1.32 0.29
N ASP A 49 -28.05 -0.55 -0.02
CA ASP A 49 -28.09 0.25 -1.25
C ASP A 49 -27.05 1.38 -1.19
N LEU A 50 -26.85 1.98 -0.02
CA LEU A 50 -25.81 2.99 0.20
C LEU A 50 -24.41 2.42 0.04
N TYR A 51 -24.15 1.21 0.52
CA TYR A 51 -22.87 0.52 0.36
C TYR A 51 -22.55 0.23 -1.10
N VAL A 52 -23.55 -0.19 -1.87
CA VAL A 52 -23.42 -0.34 -3.33
C VAL A 52 -23.11 1.01 -3.99
N MET A 53 -23.83 2.07 -3.63
CA MET A 53 -23.56 3.41 -4.17
C MET A 53 -22.19 3.97 -3.78
N ALA A 54 -21.67 3.57 -2.62
CA ALA A 54 -20.35 3.93 -2.13
C ALA A 54 -19.23 3.02 -2.64
N GLY A 55 -19.56 1.90 -3.29
CA GLY A 55 -18.58 0.92 -3.77
C GLY A 55 -17.87 0.18 -2.64
N ILE A 56 -18.53 0.05 -1.47
CA ILE A 56 -18.01 -0.65 -0.29
C ILE A 56 -18.83 -1.91 0.05
N ASP A 57 -19.72 -2.32 -0.84
CA ASP A 57 -20.35 -3.64 -0.78
C ASP A 57 -19.34 -4.74 -1.18
N ALA A 58 -19.71 -6.00 -0.92
CA ALA A 58 -18.81 -7.14 -1.12
C ALA A 58 -18.33 -7.31 -2.57
N ASP A 59 -19.20 -7.05 -3.56
CA ASP A 59 -18.85 -7.24 -4.98
C ASP A 59 -17.90 -6.12 -5.43
N SER A 60 -18.21 -4.87 -5.06
CA SER A 60 -17.33 -3.73 -5.34
C SER A 60 -15.94 -3.87 -4.68
N ILE A 61 -15.88 -4.39 -3.46
CA ILE A 61 -14.60 -4.67 -2.78
C ILE A 61 -13.83 -5.76 -3.52
N ALA A 62 -14.50 -6.84 -3.96
CA ALA A 62 -13.87 -7.91 -4.70
C ALA A 62 -13.28 -7.41 -6.04
N ASP A 63 -14.00 -6.56 -6.75
CA ASP A 63 -13.53 -5.92 -7.99
C ASP A 63 -12.32 -5.02 -7.72
N ALA A 64 -12.38 -4.20 -6.67
CA ALA A 64 -11.24 -3.36 -6.27
C ALA A 64 -10.00 -4.20 -5.89
N ILE A 65 -10.18 -5.35 -5.25
CA ILE A 65 -9.08 -6.29 -4.97
C ILE A 65 -8.48 -6.81 -6.29
N GLN A 66 -9.32 -7.20 -7.25
CA GLN A 66 -8.85 -7.72 -8.54
C GLN A 66 -8.08 -6.69 -9.35
N ASP A 67 -8.53 -5.44 -9.34
CA ASP A 67 -7.79 -4.34 -9.95
C ASP A 67 -6.45 -4.13 -9.23
N GLU A 68 -6.48 -4.10 -7.90
CA GLU A 68 -5.32 -3.73 -7.12
C GLU A 68 -4.20 -4.78 -7.22
N VAL A 69 -4.51 -6.07 -7.26
CA VAL A 69 -3.50 -7.12 -7.47
C VAL A 69 -2.86 -7.08 -8.86
N ARG A 70 -3.46 -6.36 -9.82
CA ARG A 70 -2.88 -6.12 -11.15
C ARG A 70 -2.00 -4.87 -11.17
N THR A 71 -2.10 -3.99 -10.18
CA THR A 71 -1.24 -2.82 -10.06
C THR A 71 0.22 -3.28 -9.99
N GLU A 72 1.07 -2.76 -10.86
CA GLU A 72 2.49 -3.04 -10.78
C GLU A 72 3.10 -2.32 -9.59
N ILE A 73 3.36 -3.04 -8.50
CA ILE A 73 4.25 -2.56 -7.45
C ILE A 73 5.65 -3.06 -7.79
N CYS A 74 6.34 -2.26 -8.60
CA CYS A 74 7.71 -2.53 -8.99
C CYS A 74 8.66 -2.16 -7.83
N GLY A 75 9.28 -3.16 -7.24
CA GLY A 75 10.31 -3.03 -6.21
C GLY A 75 10.86 -4.40 -5.84
N GLY A 76 12.18 -4.54 -5.78
CA GLY A 76 12.85 -5.76 -5.35
C GLY A 76 13.24 -5.69 -3.88
N GLU A 77 14.25 -6.47 -3.51
CA GLU A 77 14.85 -6.39 -2.18
C GLU A 77 15.39 -4.99 -1.86
N ASP A 78 15.83 -4.24 -2.87
CA ASP A 78 16.28 -2.86 -2.76
C ASP A 78 15.21 -1.93 -2.18
N ALA A 79 13.95 -2.09 -2.59
CA ALA A 79 12.82 -1.31 -2.06
C ALA A 79 12.57 -1.60 -0.58
N LEU A 80 12.63 -2.87 -0.17
CA LEU A 80 12.55 -3.27 1.24
C LEU A 80 13.68 -2.63 2.05
N ILE A 81 14.93 -2.79 1.62
CA ILE A 81 16.08 -2.26 2.34
C ILE A 81 15.97 -0.74 2.47
N SER A 82 15.68 -0.04 1.38
CA SER A 82 15.51 1.42 1.39
C SER A 82 14.45 1.84 2.41
N SER A 83 13.29 1.19 2.42
CA SER A 83 12.22 1.48 3.38
C SER A 83 12.60 1.21 4.84
N LEU A 84 13.40 0.18 5.12
CA LEU A 84 13.85 -0.11 6.49
C LEU A 84 14.85 0.93 6.99
N TYR A 85 15.74 1.41 6.11
CA TYR A 85 16.66 2.50 6.44
C TYR A 85 15.89 3.81 6.69
N GLU A 86 14.95 4.16 5.81
CA GLU A 86 14.10 5.35 5.97
C GLU A 86 13.22 5.25 7.22
N LEU A 87 12.66 4.09 7.52
CA LEU A 87 11.90 3.87 8.75
C LEU A 87 12.72 4.18 10.00
N MET A 88 13.99 3.76 10.03
CA MET A 88 14.88 4.01 11.17
C MET A 88 15.21 5.49 11.37
N ASN A 89 15.27 6.25 10.28
CA ASN A 89 15.48 7.70 10.29
C ASN A 89 14.18 8.43 10.68
N ASN A 90 13.08 8.10 9.99
CA ASN A 90 11.83 8.85 10.05
C ASN A 90 11.01 8.56 11.32
N ARG A 91 11.23 7.42 11.99
CA ARG A 91 10.59 7.15 13.29
C ARG A 91 10.89 8.20 14.35
N LEU A 92 11.97 8.98 14.23
CA LEU A 92 12.29 10.05 15.16
C LEU A 92 11.39 11.29 14.96
N HIS A 93 10.73 11.39 13.81
CA HIS A 93 9.95 12.56 13.40
C HIS A 93 8.48 12.24 13.13
N SER A 94 8.13 10.98 12.94
CA SER A 94 6.74 10.54 12.75
C SER A 94 5.96 10.51 14.07
N ARG A 95 4.68 10.92 14.01
CA ARG A 95 3.72 10.74 15.11
C ARG A 95 3.46 9.27 15.46
N PHE A 96 3.82 8.33 14.58
CA PHE A 96 3.65 6.89 14.76
C PHE A 96 4.86 6.19 15.37
N SER A 97 5.83 6.95 15.90
CA SER A 97 7.09 6.43 16.49
C SER A 97 6.88 5.31 17.52
N ALA A 98 5.93 5.49 18.44
CA ALA A 98 5.65 4.49 19.46
C ALA A 98 5.10 3.19 18.85
N THR A 99 4.19 3.31 17.88
CA THR A 99 3.54 2.17 17.22
C THR A 99 4.50 1.36 16.36
N VAL A 100 5.48 2.00 15.71
CA VAL A 100 6.46 1.30 14.86
C VAL A 100 7.47 0.49 15.67
N GLN A 101 7.61 0.74 16.98
CA GLN A 101 8.60 0.06 17.82
C GLN A 101 8.34 -1.45 17.90
N ASP A 102 7.08 -1.90 17.93
CA ASP A 102 6.74 -3.32 17.93
C ASP A 102 7.16 -4.01 16.63
N PHE A 103 7.01 -3.31 15.50
CA PHE A 103 7.48 -3.81 14.22
C PHE A 103 9.02 -3.91 14.18
N ILE A 104 9.73 -2.92 14.72
CA ILE A 104 11.21 -2.95 14.84
C ILE A 104 11.65 -4.10 15.76
N ASN A 105 10.96 -4.32 16.88
CA ASN A 105 11.25 -5.43 17.79
C ASN A 105 11.10 -6.76 17.04
N LYS A 106 10.03 -6.92 16.26
CA LYS A 106 9.82 -8.11 15.43
C LYS A 106 10.95 -8.32 14.42
N LEU A 107 11.33 -7.27 13.68
CA LEU A 107 12.42 -7.32 12.71
C LEU A 107 13.76 -7.71 13.36
N THR A 108 14.03 -7.25 14.58
CA THR A 108 15.32 -7.49 15.25
C THR A 108 15.38 -8.83 15.98
N GLN A 109 14.25 -9.32 16.50
CA GLN A 109 14.19 -10.52 17.33
C GLN A 109 13.84 -11.79 16.53
N GLU A 110 13.08 -11.66 15.45
CA GLU A 110 12.62 -12.80 14.65
C GLU A 110 13.40 -12.91 13.33
N LYS A 111 14.53 -13.61 13.36
CA LYS A 111 15.40 -13.81 12.17
C LYS A 111 14.63 -14.33 10.95
N GLN A 112 13.76 -15.32 11.16
CA GLN A 112 12.95 -15.93 10.10
C GLN A 112 11.97 -14.95 9.47
N TYR A 113 11.49 -13.96 10.23
CA TYR A 113 10.59 -12.93 9.73
C TYR A 113 11.30 -12.03 8.71
N VAL A 114 12.50 -11.53 9.06
CA VAL A 114 13.30 -10.71 8.14
C VAL A 114 13.76 -11.51 6.93
N GLU A 115 14.20 -12.75 7.12
CA GLU A 115 14.58 -13.63 6.00
C GLU A 115 13.40 -13.84 5.04
N GLY A 116 12.20 -14.09 5.58
CA GLY A 116 10.97 -14.20 4.78
C GLY A 116 10.63 -12.93 4.00
N LEU A 117 10.76 -11.75 4.63
CA LEU A 117 10.57 -10.47 3.93
C LEU A 117 11.59 -10.30 2.79
N ARG A 118 12.87 -10.57 3.05
CA ARG A 118 13.92 -10.48 2.02
C ARG A 118 13.63 -11.42 0.86
N SER A 119 13.24 -12.67 1.12
CA SER A 119 12.87 -13.62 0.08
C SER A 119 11.64 -13.17 -0.73
N PHE A 120 10.60 -12.68 -0.06
CA PHE A 120 9.38 -12.16 -0.72
C PHE A 120 9.70 -11.00 -1.68
N TRP A 121 10.54 -10.06 -1.24
CA TRP A 121 10.93 -8.91 -2.05
C TRP A 121 11.93 -9.24 -3.15
N ALA A 122 12.90 -10.12 -2.88
CA ALA A 122 13.86 -10.59 -3.88
C ALA A 122 13.15 -11.26 -5.07
N ALA A 123 12.11 -12.06 -4.82
CA ALA A 123 11.31 -12.73 -5.85
C ALA A 123 10.58 -11.78 -6.80
N ARG A 124 10.42 -10.50 -6.43
CA ARG A 124 9.72 -9.46 -7.20
C ARG A 124 10.67 -8.55 -7.98
N SER A 125 11.97 -8.73 -7.81
CA SER A 125 12.98 -7.94 -8.52
C SER A 125 12.83 -8.10 -10.03
N CYS A 126 12.76 -6.99 -10.76
CA CYS A 126 12.79 -7.00 -12.21
C CYS A 126 14.23 -7.26 -12.69
N PRO A 127 14.51 -8.33 -13.46
CA PRO A 127 15.82 -8.55 -14.05
C PRO A 127 16.23 -7.35 -14.89
N LYS A 128 17.48 -6.91 -14.77
CA LYS A 128 17.99 -5.72 -15.46
C LYS A 128 17.80 -5.80 -16.98
N GLU A 129 17.88 -7.01 -17.53
CA GLU A 129 17.73 -7.30 -18.96
C GLU A 129 16.28 -7.15 -19.45
N LYS A 130 15.30 -7.19 -18.53
CA LYS A 130 13.87 -7.01 -18.83
C LYS A 130 13.41 -5.56 -18.63
N MET A 131 14.27 -4.68 -18.12
CA MET A 131 13.91 -3.28 -17.95
C MET A 131 13.72 -2.62 -19.32
N PRO A 132 12.65 -1.84 -19.52
CA PRO A 132 12.42 -1.16 -20.78
C PRO A 132 13.53 -0.11 -21.02
N SER A 133 13.94 0.02 -22.27
CA SER A 133 14.76 1.16 -22.69
C SER A 133 13.99 2.47 -22.53
N THR A 134 14.72 3.59 -22.44
CA THR A 134 14.11 4.93 -22.38
C THR A 134 13.15 5.18 -23.53
N ALA A 135 13.46 4.70 -24.74
CA ALA A 135 12.60 4.85 -25.91
C ALA A 135 11.26 4.09 -25.75
N GLN A 136 11.33 2.82 -25.31
CA GLN A 136 10.13 2.00 -25.05
C GLN A 136 9.25 2.60 -23.94
N LEU A 137 9.88 3.19 -22.91
CA LEU A 137 9.15 3.85 -21.83
C LEU A 137 8.41 5.10 -22.33
N ILE A 138 9.07 5.95 -23.13
CA ILE A 138 8.45 7.14 -23.71
C ILE A 138 7.28 6.77 -24.62
N GLU A 139 7.44 5.75 -25.47
CA GLU A 139 6.37 5.25 -26.34
C GLU A 139 5.14 4.84 -25.52
N ARG A 140 5.34 4.13 -24.41
CA ARG A 140 4.23 3.71 -23.53
C ARG A 140 3.54 4.86 -22.81
N LEU A 141 4.25 5.95 -22.51
CA LEU A 141 3.68 7.15 -21.87
C LEU A 141 2.88 8.03 -22.84
N GLN A 142 3.05 7.83 -24.15
CA GLN A 142 2.33 8.57 -25.19
C GLN A 142 1.04 7.87 -25.66
N GLN A 143 0.79 6.65 -25.20
CA GLN A 143 -0.45 5.88 -25.41
C GLN A 143 -1.52 6.30 -24.40
#